data_AF-A0A8H7C7Q6-F1
#
_entry.id   AF-A0A8H7C7Q6-F1
#
_cell.length_a   1.000
_cell.length_b   1.000
_cell.length_c   1.000
_cell.angle_alpha   90.00
_cell.angle_beta   90.00
_cell.angle_gamma   90.00
#
_symmetry.space_group_name_H-M   'P 1'
#
loop_
_entity.id
_entity.type
_entity.pdbx_description
1 polymer ?
#
loop_
_entity_poly.entity_id
_entity_poly.type
_entity_poly.pdbx_seq_one_letter_code
_entity_poly.pdbx_strand_id
1 'polypeptide(L)'
;MFDIPQPPEKSSELVDGCPVINLNGDSVGDWIIIFGALYNVFFNQTQQPVPTAVAMLRLGRKYQFPVLEYNAQQRLRQCYPSTLWGFRSRGQAPCPFDLDHSAELLLVVDEGIIPDDVLPVLFYDHLYILNYHNHPDNSLPANTPLVNEKNVRRLFVGHRRLLATYTCKKAWKDAENFLYAPESSGNVIVRPFVTVKLLKSPEINFCDDCRSVVRDALEAGAAEAWRLLPWAFGLGSWAKLMIKEADGKGEIEESNEATNT
;
A
#
# COMPACT_ATOMS: atom_id res chain seq x y z
N MET A 1 10.05 18.75 -36.08
CA MET A 1 8.60 18.76 -36.37
C MET A 1 8.05 17.53 -35.67
N PHE A 2 7.09 17.67 -34.77
CA PHE A 2 6.59 16.51 -34.02
C PHE A 2 5.86 15.57 -34.99
N ASP A 3 6.41 14.37 -35.23
CA ASP A 3 5.84 13.29 -36.07
C ASP A 3 4.66 12.59 -35.38
N ILE A 4 3.89 13.31 -34.56
CA ILE A 4 2.70 12.76 -33.91
C ILE A 4 1.56 12.82 -34.92
N PRO A 5 1.00 11.68 -35.35
CA PRO A 5 -0.11 11.65 -36.29
C PRO A 5 -1.29 12.44 -35.70
N GLN A 6 -1.74 13.48 -36.39
CA GLN A 6 -2.94 14.18 -35.98
C GLN A 6 -4.17 13.28 -36.21
N PRO A 7 -5.16 13.30 -35.30
CA PRO A 7 -6.40 12.58 -35.54
C PRO A 7 -7.03 13.06 -36.86
N PRO A 8 -7.59 12.13 -37.66
CA PRO A 8 -8.19 12.49 -38.95
C PRO A 8 -9.29 13.53 -38.74
N GLU A 9 -9.40 14.50 -39.66
CA GLU A 9 -10.27 15.70 -39.60
C GLU A 9 -11.76 15.44 -39.31
N LYS A 10 -12.20 14.18 -39.26
CA LYS A 10 -13.59 13.77 -39.08
C LYS A 10 -13.99 13.67 -37.60
N SER A 11 -13.89 14.77 -36.88
CA SER A 11 -14.80 15.20 -35.81
C SER A 11 -14.07 16.21 -34.92
N SER A 12 -14.20 17.51 -35.19
CA SER A 12 -13.80 18.51 -34.19
C SER A 12 -14.98 19.44 -33.98
N GLU A 13 -15.85 19.06 -33.04
CA GLU A 13 -16.56 20.09 -32.30
C GLU A 13 -15.53 21.15 -31.87
N LEU A 14 -15.84 22.41 -32.15
CA LEU A 14 -15.00 23.53 -31.78
C LEU A 14 -15.70 24.30 -30.67
N VAL A 15 -14.94 24.66 -29.64
CA VAL A 15 -15.38 25.59 -28.60
C VAL A 15 -14.41 26.76 -28.61
N ASP A 16 -14.92 27.98 -28.79
CA ASP A 16 -14.13 29.21 -28.91
C ASP A 16 -13.00 29.14 -29.96
N GLY A 17 -13.24 28.40 -31.05
CA GLY A 17 -12.27 28.22 -32.14
C GLY A 17 -11.19 27.17 -31.86
N CYS A 18 -11.22 26.50 -30.71
CA CYS A 18 -10.28 25.45 -30.32
C CYS A 18 -10.89 24.05 -30.53
N PRO A 19 -10.09 23.06 -30.96
CA PRO A 19 -10.54 21.68 -31.08
C PRO A 19 -10.94 21.11 -29.71
N VAL A 20 -12.13 20.51 -29.63
CA VAL A 20 -12.58 19.78 -28.45
C VAL A 20 -11.93 18.39 -28.44
N ILE A 21 -11.25 18.08 -27.35
CA ILE A 21 -10.66 16.75 -27.09
C ILE A 21 -11.54 16.03 -26.07
N ASN A 22 -12.13 14.91 -26.50
CA ASN A 22 -12.96 14.07 -25.62
C ASN A 22 -12.08 13.11 -24.81
N LEU A 23 -11.94 13.39 -23.52
CA LEU A 23 -11.16 12.60 -22.56
C LEU A 23 -12.01 11.46 -21.97
N ASN A 24 -12.45 10.56 -22.86
CA ASN A 24 -13.42 9.51 -22.53
C ASN A 24 -12.91 8.56 -21.44
N GLY A 25 -13.78 8.29 -20.47
CA GLY A 25 -13.52 7.36 -19.37
C GLY A 25 -12.72 7.94 -18.21
N ASP A 26 -12.33 9.22 -18.26
CA ASP A 26 -11.64 9.88 -17.15
C ASP A 26 -12.61 10.58 -16.20
N SER A 27 -12.24 10.61 -14.92
CA SER A 27 -12.92 11.42 -13.92
C SER A 27 -12.54 12.90 -14.09
N VAL A 28 -13.53 13.79 -14.05
CA VAL A 28 -13.31 15.24 -13.94
C VAL A 28 -12.46 15.56 -12.71
N GLY A 29 -12.67 14.84 -11.60
CA GLY A 29 -11.88 15.01 -10.37
C GLY A 29 -10.40 14.69 -10.57
N ASP A 30 -10.08 13.63 -11.31
CA ASP A 30 -8.69 13.24 -11.57
C ASP A 30 -7.98 14.33 -12.40
N TRP A 31 -8.68 14.90 -13.39
CA TRP A 31 -8.16 16.01 -14.20
C TRP A 31 -7.95 17.30 -13.40
N ILE A 32 -8.86 17.65 -12.49
CA ILE A 32 -8.68 18.81 -11.59
C ILE A 32 -7.40 18.64 -10.77
N ILE A 33 -7.16 17.44 -10.23
CA ILE A 33 -5.96 17.11 -9.46
C ILE A 33 -4.71 17.24 -10.35
N ILE A 34 -4.71 16.66 -11.55
CA ILE A 34 -3.54 16.68 -12.44
C ILE A 34 -3.24 18.08 -12.97
N PHE A 35 -4.25 18.86 -13.36
CA PHE A 35 -4.00 20.25 -13.73
C PHE A 35 -3.50 21.07 -12.55
N GLY A 36 -4.02 20.81 -11.34
CA GLY A 36 -3.42 21.35 -10.11
C GLY A 36 -1.94 20.99 -10.00
N ALA A 37 -1.56 19.75 -10.30
CA ALA A 37 -0.19 19.27 -10.26
C ALA A 37 0.74 19.92 -11.30
N LEU A 38 0.24 20.10 -12.52
CA LEU A 38 1.04 20.62 -13.62
C LEU A 38 1.24 22.14 -13.54
N TYR A 39 0.22 22.88 -13.08
CA TYR A 39 0.26 24.34 -13.05
C TYR A 39 0.73 24.92 -11.71
N ASN A 40 0.76 24.12 -10.63
CA ASN A 40 1.24 24.56 -9.32
C ASN A 40 2.57 23.89 -8.95
N VAL A 41 3.66 24.66 -8.96
CA VAL A 41 5.00 24.19 -8.57
C VAL A 41 5.10 23.70 -7.12
N PHE A 42 4.16 24.11 -6.26
CA PHE A 42 4.07 23.67 -4.86
C PHE A 42 3.16 22.47 -4.67
N PHE A 43 2.62 21.89 -5.76
CA PHE A 43 1.70 20.76 -5.66
C PHE A 43 2.38 19.50 -5.10
N ASN A 44 3.70 19.36 -5.28
CA ASN A 44 4.47 18.22 -4.80
C ASN A 44 4.74 18.30 -3.28
N GLN A 45 3.67 18.45 -2.50
CA GLN A 45 3.71 18.45 -1.04
C GLN A 45 4.14 17.06 -0.53
N THR A 46 4.79 17.07 0.63
CA THR A 46 5.25 15.86 1.33
C THR A 46 4.10 14.99 1.80
N GLN A 47 2.96 15.60 2.16
CA GLN A 47 1.71 14.90 2.48
C GLN A 47 0.64 15.26 1.46
N GLN A 48 -0.09 14.24 0.99
CA GLN A 48 -1.18 14.40 0.03
C GLN A 48 -2.32 13.42 0.34
N PRO A 49 -3.56 13.77 0.00
CA PRO A 49 -4.67 12.83 0.06
C PRO A 49 -4.46 11.62 -0.87
N VAL A 50 -4.98 10.44 -0.49
CA VAL A 50 -4.99 9.24 -1.36
C VAL A 50 -5.57 9.51 -2.75
N PRO A 51 -6.69 10.24 -2.91
CA PRO A 51 -7.23 10.55 -4.23
C PRO A 51 -6.22 11.22 -5.17
N THR A 52 -5.29 12.01 -4.63
CA THR A 52 -4.22 12.64 -5.41
C THR A 52 -3.29 11.60 -6.03
N ALA A 53 -2.81 10.63 -5.23
CA ALA A 53 -1.97 9.57 -5.75
C ALA A 53 -2.71 8.65 -6.74
N VAL A 54 -3.99 8.37 -6.49
CA VAL A 54 -4.83 7.58 -7.41
C VAL A 54 -4.96 8.27 -8.76
N ALA A 55 -5.28 9.56 -8.79
CA ALA A 55 -5.37 10.35 -10.02
C ALA A 55 -4.02 10.41 -10.75
N MET A 56 -2.92 10.60 -10.02
CA MET A 56 -1.55 10.58 -10.57
C MET A 56 -1.18 9.23 -11.19
N LEU A 57 -1.61 8.11 -10.61
CA LEU A 57 -1.38 6.78 -11.20
C LEU A 57 -2.25 6.54 -12.44
N ARG A 58 -3.56 6.86 -12.37
CA ARG A 58 -4.49 6.67 -13.50
C ARG A 58 -4.09 7.48 -14.72
N LEU A 59 -4.03 8.80 -14.56
CA LEU A 59 -3.76 9.71 -15.66
C LEU A 59 -2.28 9.74 -16.02
N GLY A 60 -1.39 9.56 -15.04
CA GLY A 60 0.05 9.47 -15.31
C GLY A 60 0.39 8.29 -16.22
N ARG A 61 -0.23 7.13 -16.00
CA ARG A 61 -0.04 5.98 -16.90
C ARG A 61 -0.74 6.16 -18.23
N LYS A 62 -2.01 6.60 -18.23
CA LYS A 62 -2.83 6.71 -19.46
C LYS A 62 -2.29 7.75 -20.44
N TYR A 63 -1.78 8.88 -19.92
CA TYR A 63 -1.31 10.01 -20.72
C TYR A 63 0.21 10.21 -20.65
N GLN A 64 0.94 9.24 -20.13
CA GLN A 64 2.41 9.25 -20.07
C GLN A 64 2.96 10.50 -19.36
N PHE A 65 2.50 10.74 -18.13
CA PHE A 65 3.13 11.69 -17.21
C PHE A 65 4.04 10.92 -16.22
N PRO A 66 5.26 10.51 -16.65
CA PRO A 66 6.09 9.56 -15.90
C PRO A 66 6.49 10.09 -14.52
N VAL A 67 6.73 11.40 -14.40
CA VAL A 67 7.07 12.03 -13.11
C VAL A 67 5.91 11.93 -12.11
N LEU A 68 4.67 12.11 -12.58
CA LEU A 68 3.48 12.00 -11.72
C LEU A 68 3.25 10.55 -11.30
N GLU A 69 3.32 9.61 -12.25
CA GLU A 69 3.20 8.19 -11.94
C GLU A 69 4.29 7.75 -10.95
N TYR A 70 5.55 8.05 -11.24
CA TYR A 70 6.69 7.71 -10.38
C TYR A 70 6.51 8.25 -8.95
N ASN A 71 6.19 9.55 -8.82
CA ASN A 71 6.03 10.19 -7.52
C ASN A 71 4.90 9.56 -6.70
N ALA A 72 3.78 9.18 -7.33
CA ALA A 72 2.70 8.49 -6.64
C ALA A 72 3.10 7.09 -6.19
N GLN A 73 3.80 6.33 -7.04
CA GLN A 73 4.31 5.01 -6.65
C GLN A 73 5.30 5.08 -5.48
N GLN A 74 6.21 6.06 -5.47
CA GLN A 74 7.17 6.22 -4.36
C GLN A 74 6.48 6.51 -3.04
N ARG A 75 5.43 7.35 -3.03
CA ARG A 75 4.62 7.61 -1.82
C ARG A 75 3.95 6.34 -1.30
N LEU A 76 3.38 5.53 -2.20
CA LEU A 76 2.81 4.23 -1.82
C LEU A 76 3.86 3.31 -1.21
N ARG A 77 5.04 3.18 -1.81
CA ARG A 77 6.14 2.33 -1.29
C ARG A 77 6.70 2.83 0.04
N GLN A 78 6.62 4.13 0.33
CA GLN A 78 6.99 4.68 1.64
C GLN A 78 6.01 4.24 2.74
N CYS A 79 4.70 4.21 2.47
CA CYS A 79 3.71 3.75 3.44
C CYS A 79 3.60 2.22 3.49
N TYR A 80 3.81 1.54 2.37
CA TYR A 80 3.61 0.10 2.19
C TYR A 80 4.88 -0.56 1.61
N PRO A 81 5.96 -0.62 2.38
CA PRO A 81 7.27 -1.06 1.90
C PRO A 81 7.33 -2.57 1.66
N SER A 82 8.03 -3.00 0.62
CA SER A 82 8.21 -4.42 0.28
C SER A 82 9.23 -5.17 1.16
N THR A 83 9.96 -4.46 2.04
CA THR A 83 10.96 -5.05 2.94
C THR A 83 10.53 -4.98 4.40
N LEU A 84 10.85 -6.02 5.17
CA LEU A 84 10.56 -6.08 6.62
C LEU A 84 11.24 -4.92 7.37
N TRP A 85 12.47 -4.58 6.98
CA TRP A 85 13.17 -3.43 7.56
C TRP A 85 12.43 -2.13 7.26
N GLY A 86 12.04 -1.90 6.00
CA GLY A 86 11.24 -0.73 5.63
C GLY A 86 9.94 -0.65 6.43
N PHE A 87 9.24 -1.78 6.61
CA PHE A 87 8.01 -1.84 7.40
C PHE A 87 8.20 -1.44 8.86
N ARG A 88 9.31 -1.86 9.47
CA ARG A 88 9.65 -1.49 10.85
C ARG A 88 10.08 -0.03 10.98
N SER A 89 10.74 0.50 9.95
CA SER A 89 11.26 1.86 9.93
C SER A 89 10.23 2.91 9.50
N ARG A 90 9.14 2.52 8.83
CA ARG A 90 8.14 3.47 8.29
C ARG A 90 7.42 4.31 9.34
N GLY A 91 7.46 3.93 10.62
CA GLY A 91 6.91 4.74 11.73
C GLY A 91 7.83 5.88 12.18
N GLN A 92 9.06 5.97 11.66
CA GLN A 92 10.02 7.02 11.98
C GLN A 92 9.79 8.29 11.15
N ALA A 93 9.09 8.17 10.02
CA ALA A 93 8.67 9.28 9.18
C ALA A 93 7.13 9.29 9.08
N PRO A 94 6.48 10.45 8.95
CA PRO A 94 5.06 10.49 8.65
C PRO A 94 4.79 9.77 7.32
N CYS A 95 3.78 8.90 7.27
CA CYS A 95 3.29 8.39 5.98
C CYS A 95 2.85 9.60 5.12
N PRO A 96 3.24 9.64 3.84
CA PRO A 96 2.82 10.70 2.90
C PRO A 96 1.31 10.89 2.71
N PHE A 97 0.46 10.11 3.36
CA PHE A 97 -0.99 10.20 3.28
C PHE A 97 -1.59 10.51 4.68
N ASP A 98 -2.68 11.29 4.76
CA ASP A 98 -3.39 11.70 6.01
C ASP A 98 -4.47 10.71 6.55
N LEU A 99 -4.17 9.86 7.55
CA LEU A 99 -5.12 8.90 8.22
C LEU A 99 -5.85 7.82 7.36
N ASP A 100 -5.91 6.57 7.85
CA ASP A 100 -6.77 5.42 7.40
C ASP A 100 -6.97 5.12 5.89
N HIS A 101 -5.96 5.41 5.06
CA HIS A 101 -5.88 5.25 3.60
C HIS A 101 -6.18 3.89 2.98
N SER A 102 -6.04 2.85 3.79
CA SER A 102 -5.98 1.49 3.25
C SER A 102 -7.29 1.08 2.58
N ALA A 103 -8.43 1.57 3.07
CA ALA A 103 -9.75 1.30 2.50
C ALA A 103 -9.90 1.91 1.09
N GLU A 104 -9.54 3.19 0.94
CA GLU A 104 -9.63 3.91 -0.34
C GLU A 104 -8.72 3.27 -1.40
N LEU A 105 -7.49 2.92 -1.02
CA LEU A 105 -6.57 2.24 -1.93
C LEU A 105 -7.10 0.86 -2.33
N LEU A 106 -7.69 0.11 -1.41
CA LEU A 106 -8.29 -1.20 -1.70
C LEU A 106 -9.50 -1.14 -2.62
N LEU A 107 -10.20 -0.01 -2.73
CA LEU A 107 -11.29 0.18 -3.69
C LEU A 107 -10.78 0.19 -5.14
N VAL A 108 -9.56 0.67 -5.36
CA VAL A 108 -8.99 0.88 -6.70
C VAL A 108 -7.94 -0.16 -7.09
N VAL A 109 -7.65 -1.16 -6.24
CA VAL A 109 -6.68 -2.24 -6.54
C VAL A 109 -7.01 -2.98 -7.83
N ASP A 110 -8.30 -3.23 -8.09
CA ASP A 110 -8.73 -4.00 -9.27
C ASP A 110 -8.53 -3.24 -10.60
N GLU A 111 -8.23 -1.95 -10.56
CA GLU A 111 -7.85 -1.16 -11.74
C GLU A 111 -6.43 -1.46 -12.23
N GLY A 112 -5.61 -2.16 -11.43
CA GLY A 112 -4.23 -2.48 -11.78
C GLY A 112 -3.27 -1.29 -11.78
N ILE A 113 -3.68 -0.16 -11.19
CA ILE A 113 -2.86 1.06 -11.10
C ILE A 113 -1.87 1.04 -9.93
N ILE A 114 -2.21 0.32 -8.86
CA ILE A 114 -1.40 0.19 -7.65
C ILE A 114 -0.23 -0.77 -7.93
N PRO A 115 1.03 -0.42 -7.57
CA PRO A 115 2.16 -1.32 -7.69
C PRO A 115 1.95 -2.65 -6.96
N ASP A 116 2.33 -3.75 -7.60
CA ASP A 116 2.10 -5.10 -7.08
C ASP A 116 2.85 -5.36 -5.76
N ASP A 117 4.02 -4.75 -5.57
CA ASP A 117 4.87 -4.87 -4.38
C ASP A 117 4.29 -4.15 -3.14
N VAL A 118 3.41 -3.18 -3.35
CA VAL A 118 2.68 -2.43 -2.29
C VAL A 118 1.56 -3.27 -1.67
N LEU A 119 0.94 -4.14 -2.47
CA LEU A 119 -0.29 -4.85 -2.11
C LEU A 119 -0.20 -5.70 -0.83
N PRO A 120 0.85 -6.51 -0.58
CA PRO A 120 0.88 -7.38 0.59
C PRO A 120 0.79 -6.61 1.91
N VAL A 121 1.47 -5.46 1.99
CA VAL A 121 1.45 -4.62 3.19
C VAL A 121 0.15 -3.83 3.29
N LEU A 122 -0.38 -3.34 2.17
CA LEU A 122 -1.68 -2.68 2.13
C LEU A 122 -2.80 -3.60 2.68
N PHE A 123 -2.85 -4.86 2.24
CA PHE A 123 -3.81 -5.84 2.75
C PHE A 123 -3.58 -6.15 4.24
N TYR A 124 -2.32 -6.30 4.66
CA TYR A 124 -2.00 -6.56 6.07
C TYR A 124 -2.43 -5.40 6.99
N ASP A 125 -2.15 -4.16 6.60
CA ASP A 125 -2.51 -2.98 7.39
C ASP A 125 -4.02 -2.79 7.46
N HIS A 126 -4.74 -3.00 6.35
CA HIS A 126 -6.20 -2.92 6.37
C HIS A 126 -6.81 -4.01 7.25
N LEU A 127 -6.30 -5.24 7.17
CA LEU A 127 -6.71 -6.32 8.05
C LEU A 127 -6.47 -5.96 9.52
N TYR A 128 -5.34 -5.33 9.83
CA TYR A 128 -5.03 -4.84 11.17
C TYR A 128 -6.04 -3.78 11.65
N ILE A 129 -6.39 -2.81 10.80
CA ILE A 129 -7.38 -1.75 11.09
C ILE A 129 -8.76 -2.36 11.34
N LEU A 130 -9.23 -3.26 10.47
CA LEU A 130 -10.51 -3.94 10.66
C LEU A 130 -10.57 -4.68 12.00
N ASN A 131 -9.48 -5.38 12.37
CA ASN A 131 -9.43 -6.07 13.66
C ASN A 131 -9.37 -5.11 14.86
N TYR A 132 -8.75 -3.94 14.69
CA TYR A 132 -8.68 -2.91 15.74
C TYR A 132 -10.05 -2.22 15.97
N HIS A 133 -10.81 -1.97 14.91
CA HIS A 133 -12.12 -1.30 14.96
C HIS A 133 -13.33 -2.24 15.09
N ASN A 134 -13.15 -3.56 15.06
CA ASN A 134 -14.20 -4.49 15.43
C ASN A 134 -14.45 -4.54 16.96
N HIS A 135 -13.88 -3.61 17.74
CA HIS A 135 -14.14 -3.44 19.16
C HIS A 135 -15.52 -2.75 19.39
N PRO A 136 -16.34 -3.21 20.34
CA PRO A 136 -17.69 -2.66 20.61
C PRO A 136 -17.73 -1.14 20.88
N ASP A 137 -16.63 -0.54 21.34
CA ASP A 137 -16.51 0.91 21.58
C ASP A 137 -15.85 1.71 20.44
N ASN A 138 -15.21 1.06 19.46
CA ASN A 138 -14.50 1.73 18.37
C ASN A 138 -15.21 1.48 17.04
N SER A 139 -16.42 2.02 16.90
CA SER A 139 -17.07 2.02 15.58
C SER A 139 -16.10 2.55 14.52
N LEU A 140 -16.00 1.83 13.39
CA LEU A 140 -15.36 2.36 12.19
C LEU A 140 -15.95 3.76 11.95
N PRO A 141 -15.13 4.77 11.58
CA PRO A 141 -15.66 6.07 11.18
C PRO A 141 -16.82 5.85 10.22
N ALA A 142 -17.94 6.55 10.42
CA ALA A 142 -19.17 6.35 9.64
C ALA A 142 -18.97 6.45 8.10
N ASN A 143 -17.84 7.01 7.67
CA ASN A 143 -17.42 7.18 6.28
C ASN A 143 -16.30 6.23 5.83
N THR A 144 -16.03 5.14 6.56
CA THR A 144 -15.01 4.18 6.11
C THR A 144 -15.45 3.56 4.77
N PRO A 145 -14.65 3.69 3.71
CA PRO A 145 -15.02 3.17 2.40
C PRO A 145 -15.25 1.65 2.46
N LEU A 146 -16.36 1.19 1.88
CA LEU A 146 -16.71 -0.22 1.86
C LEU A 146 -15.85 -0.97 0.83
N VAL A 147 -14.81 -1.66 1.30
CA VAL A 147 -13.95 -2.50 0.46
C VAL A 147 -14.77 -3.55 -0.30
N ASN A 148 -14.44 -3.78 -1.57
CA ASN A 148 -15.18 -4.71 -2.41
C ASN A 148 -15.13 -6.17 -1.90
N GLU A 149 -16.13 -6.97 -2.27
CA GLU A 149 -16.30 -8.33 -1.75
C GLU A 149 -15.09 -9.25 -2.02
N LYS A 150 -14.46 -9.10 -3.18
CA LYS A 150 -13.27 -9.86 -3.57
C LYS A 150 -12.10 -9.59 -2.61
N ASN A 151 -11.85 -8.31 -2.31
CA ASN A 151 -10.77 -7.89 -1.41
C ASN A 151 -11.10 -8.24 0.05
N VAL A 152 -12.36 -8.15 0.47
CA VAL A 152 -12.83 -8.67 1.78
C VAL A 152 -12.54 -10.17 1.93
N ARG A 153 -12.89 -10.99 0.93
CA ARG A 153 -12.57 -12.43 0.95
C ARG A 153 -11.07 -12.68 1.02
N ARG A 154 -10.27 -11.92 0.26
CA ARG A 154 -8.80 -12.00 0.27
C ARG A 154 -8.23 -11.67 1.64
N LEU A 155 -8.78 -10.68 2.35
CA LEU A 155 -8.40 -10.33 3.72
C LEU A 155 -8.66 -11.49 4.69
N PHE A 156 -9.86 -12.08 4.67
CA PHE A 156 -10.21 -13.22 5.53
C PHE A 156 -9.36 -14.48 5.25
N VAL A 157 -9.12 -14.79 3.98
CA VAL A 157 -8.27 -15.93 3.59
C VAL A 157 -6.82 -15.68 4.00
N GLY A 158 -6.30 -14.47 3.75
CA GLY A 158 -4.95 -14.08 4.12
C GLY A 158 -4.73 -14.12 5.62
N HIS A 159 -5.70 -13.64 6.39
CA HIS A 159 -5.73 -13.75 7.83
C HIS A 159 -5.54 -15.19 8.33
N ARG A 160 -6.38 -16.13 7.85
CA ARG A 160 -6.27 -17.55 8.25
C ARG A 160 -4.94 -18.17 7.87
N ARG A 161 -4.39 -17.81 6.71
CA ARG A 161 -3.10 -18.30 6.23
C ARG A 161 -1.93 -17.76 7.06
N LEU A 162 -1.96 -16.47 7.43
CA LEU A 162 -0.98 -15.87 8.34
C LEU A 162 -1.04 -16.54 9.72
N LEU A 163 -2.23 -16.81 10.24
CA LEU A 163 -2.37 -17.55 11.49
C LEU A 163 -1.80 -18.97 11.40
N ALA A 164 -1.96 -19.64 10.26
CA ALA A 164 -1.43 -20.99 10.06
C ALA A 164 0.11 -21.05 10.03
N THR A 165 0.82 -19.92 9.84
CA THR A 165 2.29 -19.91 9.89
C THR A 165 2.84 -19.96 11.32
N TYR A 166 2.00 -19.76 12.33
CA TYR A 166 2.41 -19.85 13.73
C TYR A 166 2.54 -21.33 14.12
N THR A 167 3.75 -21.75 14.48
CA THR A 167 4.05 -23.14 14.88
C THR A 167 3.52 -23.47 16.28
N CYS A 168 3.33 -22.46 17.13
CA CYS A 168 2.82 -22.64 18.49
C CYS A 168 1.28 -22.63 18.51
N LYS A 169 0.66 -23.78 18.81
CA LYS A 169 -0.81 -23.91 18.94
C LYS A 169 -1.41 -22.98 19.98
N LYS A 170 -0.66 -22.66 21.05
CA LYS A 170 -1.08 -21.68 22.07
C LYS A 170 -1.08 -20.27 21.48
N ALA A 171 -0.01 -19.85 20.82
CA ALA A 171 0.04 -18.54 20.14
C ALA A 171 -1.01 -18.42 19.04
N TRP A 172 -1.28 -19.51 18.32
CA TRP A 172 -2.37 -19.60 17.34
C TRP A 172 -3.74 -19.39 17.99
N LYS A 173 -4.04 -20.12 19.07
CA LYS A 173 -5.31 -20.00 19.81
C LYS A 173 -5.44 -18.65 20.51
N ASP A 174 -4.34 -18.10 21.02
CA ASP A 174 -4.30 -16.77 21.63
C ASP A 174 -4.51 -15.69 20.56
N ALA A 175 -3.92 -15.82 19.37
CA ALA A 175 -4.16 -14.91 18.25
C ALA A 175 -5.60 -15.02 17.72
N GLU A 176 -6.11 -16.24 17.49
CA GLU A 176 -7.50 -16.48 17.10
C GLU A 176 -8.48 -15.89 18.11
N ASN A 177 -8.33 -16.23 19.40
CA ASN A 177 -9.18 -15.68 20.46
C ASN A 177 -9.09 -14.16 20.51
N PHE A 178 -7.90 -13.57 20.37
CA PHE A 178 -7.73 -12.10 20.45
C PHE A 178 -8.33 -11.37 19.25
N LEU A 179 -8.22 -11.92 18.04
CA LEU A 179 -8.84 -11.38 16.83
C LEU A 179 -10.38 -11.41 16.89
N TYR A 180 -10.94 -12.16 17.84
CA TYR A 180 -12.37 -12.26 18.13
C TYR A 180 -12.76 -11.86 19.58
N ALA A 181 -11.85 -11.34 20.42
CA ALA A 181 -12.12 -11.10 21.86
C ALA A 181 -12.30 -9.61 22.23
N PRO A 182 -13.20 -9.29 23.17
CA PRO A 182 -13.29 -7.96 23.80
C PRO A 182 -12.10 -7.66 24.74
N GLU A 183 -11.78 -6.37 24.95
CA GLU A 183 -10.55 -5.83 25.56
C GLU A 183 -10.20 -6.24 27.01
N SER A 184 -11.06 -6.91 27.76
CA SER A 184 -10.75 -7.21 29.19
C SER A 184 -9.58 -8.18 29.39
N SER A 185 -8.98 -8.71 28.32
CA SER A 185 -7.92 -9.71 28.41
C SER A 185 -6.49 -9.16 28.53
N GLY A 186 -6.24 -7.85 28.34
CA GLY A 186 -4.93 -7.25 28.60
C GLY A 186 -3.74 -7.88 27.83
N ASN A 187 -4.01 -8.62 26.76
CA ASN A 187 -3.03 -9.47 26.11
C ASN A 187 -2.35 -8.80 24.91
N VAL A 188 -1.04 -8.97 24.82
CA VAL A 188 -0.19 -8.40 23.76
C VAL A 188 -0.37 -9.21 22.48
N ILE A 189 -0.98 -8.62 21.44
CA ILE A 189 -0.94 -9.18 20.08
C ILE A 189 0.51 -9.53 19.76
N VAL A 190 0.78 -10.79 19.38
CA VAL A 190 2.05 -11.13 18.73
C VAL A 190 2.01 -10.53 17.33
N ARG A 191 2.36 -9.25 17.24
CA ARG A 191 2.50 -8.54 15.98
C ARG A 191 3.73 -9.13 15.28
N PRO A 192 3.57 -9.94 14.23
CA PRO A 192 4.66 -10.75 13.68
C PRO A 192 5.82 -9.88 13.17
N PHE A 193 5.54 -8.61 12.84
CA PHE A 193 6.51 -7.70 12.24
C PHE A 193 7.02 -6.60 13.18
N VAL A 194 6.48 -6.49 14.40
CA VAL A 194 6.91 -5.44 15.36
C VAL A 194 7.99 -5.97 16.27
N THR A 195 9.05 -5.19 16.44
CA THR A 195 10.12 -5.49 17.39
C THR A 195 9.54 -5.51 18.80
N VAL A 196 9.69 -6.65 19.44
CA VAL A 196 8.94 -7.00 20.64
C VAL A 196 9.38 -6.13 21.83
N LYS A 197 8.44 -5.27 22.30
CA LYS A 197 8.55 -4.57 23.58
C LYS A 197 8.61 -5.54 24.78
N LEU A 198 8.21 -6.81 24.62
CA LEU A 198 8.26 -7.82 25.70
C LEU A 198 9.67 -7.96 26.27
N LEU A 199 10.73 -7.90 25.46
CA LEU A 199 12.11 -7.97 25.96
C LEU A 199 12.55 -6.75 26.76
N LYS A 200 11.78 -5.66 26.72
CA LYS A 200 11.99 -4.43 27.50
C LYS A 200 11.03 -4.32 28.69
N SER A 201 10.13 -5.30 28.89
CA SER A 201 9.20 -5.29 30.01
C SER A 201 9.95 -5.58 31.32
N PRO A 202 9.79 -4.74 32.36
CA PRO A 202 10.39 -4.99 33.68
C PRO A 202 9.78 -6.22 34.37
N GLU A 203 8.61 -6.69 33.92
CA GLU A 203 7.93 -7.86 34.46
C GLU A 203 8.53 -9.19 33.96
N ILE A 204 9.40 -9.13 32.93
CA ILE A 204 10.02 -10.30 32.31
C ILE A 204 11.50 -10.35 32.67
N ASN A 205 11.82 -11.15 33.69
CA ASN A 205 13.17 -11.39 34.20
C ASN A 205 13.88 -12.54 33.45
N PHE A 206 14.21 -12.33 32.19
CA PHE A 206 15.17 -13.20 31.48
C PHE A 206 16.61 -12.72 31.69
N CYS A 207 17.56 -13.66 31.82
CA CYS A 207 18.99 -13.35 31.70
C CYS A 207 19.33 -12.97 30.24
N ASP A 208 20.51 -12.38 30.02
CA ASP A 208 20.91 -11.89 28.70
C ASP A 208 20.94 -12.98 27.63
N ASP A 209 21.40 -14.19 27.97
CA ASP A 209 21.40 -15.34 27.05
C ASP A 209 19.98 -15.72 26.62
N CYS A 210 19.05 -15.86 27.57
CA CYS A 210 17.65 -16.13 27.28
C CYS A 210 16.99 -15.00 26.47
N ARG A 211 17.37 -13.73 26.72
CA ARG A 211 16.89 -12.59 25.91
C ARG A 211 17.40 -12.68 24.47
N SER A 212 18.63 -13.13 24.25
CA SER A 212 19.17 -13.36 22.90
C SER A 212 18.38 -14.45 22.18
N VAL A 213 18.20 -15.62 22.80
CA VAL A 213 17.45 -16.75 22.21
C VAL A 213 16.04 -16.33 21.81
N VAL A 214 15.32 -15.61 22.68
CA VAL A 214 13.96 -15.13 22.38
C VAL A 214 13.98 -14.11 21.24
N ARG A 215 14.94 -13.19 21.23
CA ARG A 215 15.10 -12.20 20.14
C ARG A 215 15.33 -12.89 18.80
N ASP A 216 16.26 -13.83 18.74
CA ASP A 216 16.61 -14.54 17.51
C ASP A 216 15.43 -15.36 16.99
N ALA A 217 14.67 -16.01 17.88
CA ALA A 217 13.46 -16.73 17.51
C ALA A 217 12.37 -15.79 16.97
N LEU A 218 12.20 -14.61 17.57
CA LEU A 218 11.24 -13.60 17.10
C LEU A 218 11.64 -13.01 15.75
N GLU A 219 12.93 -12.73 15.56
CA GLU A 219 13.45 -12.23 14.28
C GLU A 219 13.31 -13.27 13.16
N ALA A 220 13.64 -14.53 13.44
CA ALA A 220 13.43 -15.63 12.50
C ALA A 220 11.94 -15.81 12.14
N GLY A 221 11.06 -15.76 13.15
CA GLY A 221 9.61 -15.82 12.93
C GLY A 221 9.08 -14.65 12.11
N ALA A 222 9.55 -13.43 12.38
CA ALA A 222 9.18 -12.24 11.62
C ALA A 222 9.63 -12.33 10.17
N ALA A 223 10.87 -12.79 9.92
CA ALA A 223 11.41 -12.97 8.59
C ALA A 223 10.61 -14.01 7.79
N GLU A 224 10.25 -15.13 8.41
CA GLU A 224 9.46 -16.17 7.75
C GLU A 224 8.02 -15.72 7.46
N ALA A 225 7.37 -15.08 8.44
CA ALA A 225 6.04 -14.49 8.23
C ALA A 225 6.08 -13.43 7.12
N TRP A 226 7.15 -12.63 7.05
CA TRP A 226 7.31 -11.61 6.00
C TRP A 226 7.44 -12.29 4.64
N ARG A 227 8.29 -13.31 4.53
CA ARG A 227 8.48 -14.10 3.30
C ARG A 227 7.16 -14.68 2.78
N LEU A 228 6.27 -15.11 3.68
CA LEU A 228 4.97 -15.69 3.37
C LEU A 228 3.84 -14.67 3.15
N LEU A 229 4.05 -13.40 3.48
CA LEU A 229 3.00 -12.37 3.46
C LEU A 229 2.28 -12.26 2.10
N PRO A 230 2.96 -12.17 0.94
CA PRO A 230 2.29 -12.12 -0.35
C PRO A 230 1.46 -13.37 -0.63
N TRP A 231 2.01 -14.55 -0.29
CA TRP A 231 1.33 -15.83 -0.48
C TRP A 231 0.06 -15.91 0.36
N ALA A 232 0.10 -15.37 1.59
CA ALA A 232 -1.06 -15.38 2.47
C ALA A 232 -2.25 -14.70 1.77
N PHE A 233 -2.06 -13.53 1.18
CA PHE A 233 -3.08 -12.83 0.40
C PHE A 233 -3.26 -13.37 -1.02
N GLY A 234 -2.62 -14.47 -1.41
CA GLY A 234 -2.75 -15.05 -2.75
C GLY A 234 -2.19 -14.13 -3.85
N LEU A 235 -1.10 -13.42 -3.56
CA LEU A 235 -0.35 -12.55 -4.48
C LEU A 235 0.94 -13.23 -4.99
N GLY A 236 1.26 -14.43 -4.51
CA GLY A 236 2.46 -15.18 -4.92
C GLY A 236 3.63 -14.94 -3.97
N SER A 237 4.74 -14.41 -4.48
CA SER A 237 6.00 -14.24 -3.73
C SER A 237 6.58 -12.86 -3.98
N TRP A 238 7.33 -12.29 -3.01
CA TRP A 238 8.00 -11.00 -3.16
C TRP A 238 8.82 -10.86 -4.45
N ALA A 239 9.59 -11.89 -4.82
CA ALA A 239 10.38 -11.87 -6.04
C ALA A 239 9.51 -11.58 -7.29
N LYS A 240 8.34 -12.21 -7.41
CA LYS A 240 7.42 -11.98 -8.54
C LYS A 240 6.83 -10.58 -8.55
N LEU A 241 6.53 -10.02 -7.37
CA LEU A 241 5.94 -8.69 -7.24
C LEU A 241 6.94 -7.59 -7.59
N MET A 242 8.22 -7.77 -7.25
CA MET A 242 9.27 -6.78 -7.52
C MET A 242 9.83 -6.85 -8.96
N ILE A 243 9.70 -7.99 -9.67
CA ILE A 243 10.23 -8.15 -11.04
C ILE A 243 9.47 -7.29 -12.07
N LYS A 244 8.15 -7.09 -11.91
CA LYS A 244 7.35 -6.27 -12.84
C LYS A 244 7.78 -4.80 -12.94
N GLU A 245 8.67 -4.34 -12.06
CA GLU A 245 9.20 -2.98 -12.09
C GLU A 245 10.44 -2.81 -12.96
N ALA A 246 11.20 -3.88 -13.22
CA ALA A 246 12.44 -3.79 -13.99
C ALA A 246 12.17 -3.45 -15.46
N ASP A 247 11.06 -3.94 -16.01
CA ASP A 247 10.65 -3.67 -17.39
C ASP A 247 10.26 -2.19 -17.60
N GLY A 248 9.83 -1.47 -16.55
CA GLY A 248 9.45 -0.05 -16.63
C GLY A 248 10.58 0.95 -16.33
N LYS A 249 11.70 0.51 -15.75
CA LYS A 249 12.86 1.39 -15.49
C LYS A 249 13.74 1.60 -16.72
N GLY A 250 13.77 0.63 -17.65
CA GLY A 250 14.55 0.74 -18.89
C GLY A 250 14.13 1.92 -19.78
N GLU A 251 12.85 2.26 -19.80
CA GLU A 251 12.32 3.35 -20.65
C GLU A 251 12.56 4.76 -20.06
N ILE A 252 12.76 4.88 -18.74
CA ILE A 252 12.95 6.17 -18.05
C ILE A 252 14.41 6.63 -18.13
N GLU A 253 15.37 5.70 -18.18
CA GLU A 253 16.79 6.03 -18.35
C GLU A 253 17.09 6.46 -19.80
N GLU A 254 16.50 5.81 -20.81
CA GLU A 254 16.66 6.21 -22.22
C GLU A 254 16.07 7.59 -22.54
N SER A 255 14.96 7.98 -21.89
CA SER A 255 14.35 9.31 -22.10
C SER A 255 15.11 10.46 -21.43
N ASN A 256 15.87 10.18 -20.36
CA ASN A 256 16.74 11.17 -19.72
C ASN A 256 18.12 11.28 -20.40
N GLU A 257 18.58 10.26 -21.12
CA GLU A 257 19.79 10.36 -21.96
C GLU A 257 19.52 11.08 -23.28
N ALA A 258 18.34 10.93 -23.87
CA ALA A 258 17.96 11.61 -25.11
C ALA A 258 17.72 13.13 -24.98
N THR A 259 17.71 13.68 -23.76
CA THR A 259 17.54 15.12 -23.47
C THR A 259 18.84 15.84 -23.11
N ASN A 260 19.99 15.13 -23.12
CA ASN A 260 21.31 15.68 -22.79
C ASN A 260 22.33 15.68 -23.96
N THR A 261 21.85 15.61 -25.22
CA THR A 261 22.65 15.80 -26.44
C THR A 261 21.97 16.78 -27.38
#